data_AF-A0A0S4QNC6-F1
#
_entry.id   AF-A0A0S4QNC6-F1
#
_cell.length_a   1.000
_cell.length_b   1.000
_cell.length_c   1.000
_cell.angle_alpha   90.00
_cell.angle_beta   90.00
_cell.angle_gamma   90.00
#
_symmetry.space_group_name_H-M   'P 1'
#
loop_
_entity.id
_entity.type
_entity.pdbx_description
1 polymer ?
#
loop_
_entity_poly.entity_id
_entity_poly.type
_entity_poly.pdbx_seq_one_letter_code
_entity_poly.pdbx_strand_id
1 'polypeptide(L)'
;MRAIPRGGHRGGHASLLAAVLALGVVVAGTTACSDDGPPPLPEAGAFAAGVCRDLAPDLIETLRLTQSAPGAADGIATLARDLVPSQEKLYNQIGAAGEYAGDLERVTTAVGFLRLRVDAGTYEPALLTEVTTSTRQLVERCT
;
A
#
# COMPACT_ATOMS: atom_id res chain seq x y z
N MET A 1 -56.57 -23.25 39.49
CA MET A 1 -55.74 -23.60 40.66
C MET A 1 -54.68 -24.62 40.21
N ARG A 2 -53.42 -24.41 40.65
CA ARG A 2 -52.20 -25.27 40.68
C ARG A 2 -52.35 -26.75 40.24
N ALA A 3 -51.42 -27.45 39.59
CA ALA A 3 -49.96 -27.32 39.47
C ALA A 3 -49.41 -28.13 38.25
N ILE A 4 -48.19 -27.80 37.82
CA ILE A 4 -47.32 -28.61 36.94
C ILE A 4 -46.27 -29.32 37.84
N PRO A 5 -45.90 -30.58 37.53
CA PRO A 5 -44.50 -30.91 37.16
C PRO A 5 -44.47 -31.92 35.98
N ARG A 6 -43.79 -31.70 34.86
CA ARG A 6 -42.33 -31.78 34.55
C ARG A 6 -41.59 -33.03 35.03
N GLY A 7 -41.16 -33.83 34.04
CA GLY A 7 -40.13 -34.88 34.10
C GLY A 7 -40.57 -36.10 33.30
N GLY A 8 -40.04 -36.51 32.14
CA GLY A 8 -38.77 -36.22 31.47
C GLY A 8 -38.01 -37.53 31.24
N HIS A 9 -38.06 -38.14 30.06
CA HIS A 9 -37.08 -39.16 29.70
C HIS A 9 -36.86 -39.39 28.20
N ARG A 10 -35.58 -39.23 27.80
CA ARG A 10 -34.77 -39.93 26.78
C ARG A 10 -35.46 -40.21 25.43
N GLY A 11 -35.03 -39.58 24.35
CA GLY A 11 -33.79 -39.93 23.63
C GLY A 11 -34.12 -40.98 22.57
N GLY A 12 -33.74 -40.88 21.30
CA GLY A 12 -33.14 -39.82 20.52
C GLY A 12 -33.36 -40.16 19.04
N HIS A 13 -32.49 -39.62 18.20
CA HIS A 13 -32.24 -39.93 16.79
C HIS A 13 -32.68 -38.82 15.85
N ALA A 14 -31.68 -37.96 15.65
CA ALA A 14 -31.43 -37.04 14.56
C ALA A 14 -32.19 -37.30 13.27
N SER A 15 -32.78 -36.24 12.74
CA SER A 15 -32.79 -35.99 11.31
C SER A 15 -32.62 -34.50 11.09
N LEU A 16 -31.55 -34.20 10.36
CA LEU A 16 -31.11 -32.89 9.90
C LEU A 16 -32.28 -32.05 9.41
N LEU A 17 -32.29 -30.75 9.73
CA LEU A 17 -32.91 -29.73 8.87
C LEU A 17 -32.37 -28.34 9.21
N ALA A 18 -31.56 -27.84 8.27
CA ALA A 18 -31.39 -26.45 7.85
C ALA A 18 -31.05 -25.37 8.90
N ALA A 19 -29.76 -25.02 8.92
CA ALA A 19 -29.30 -23.71 9.37
C ALA A 19 -29.69 -22.63 8.34
N VAL A 20 -30.40 -21.59 8.78
CA VAL A 20 -30.54 -20.32 8.03
C VAL A 20 -30.18 -19.19 8.99
N LEU A 21 -28.89 -18.85 9.05
CA LEU A 21 -28.40 -17.62 9.67
C LEU A 21 -28.38 -16.54 8.58
N ALA A 22 -29.47 -15.78 8.48
CA ALA A 22 -29.49 -14.56 7.67
C ALA A 22 -29.08 -13.37 8.55
N LEU A 23 -27.77 -13.17 8.72
CA LEU A 23 -27.23 -11.88 9.17
C LEU A 23 -27.22 -10.93 7.96
N GLY A 24 -28.26 -10.11 7.84
CA GLY A 24 -28.27 -8.98 6.93
C GLY A 24 -27.72 -7.73 7.63
N VAL A 25 -26.40 -7.56 7.65
CA VAL A 25 -25.78 -6.25 7.91
C VAL A 25 -25.34 -5.69 6.56
N VAL A 26 -26.21 -4.91 5.94
CA VAL A 26 -25.83 -4.10 4.78
C VAL A 26 -25.15 -2.85 5.32
N VAL A 27 -23.82 -2.91 5.48
CA VAL A 27 -23.03 -1.69 5.62
C VAL A 27 -22.99 -1.06 4.24
N ALA A 28 -23.87 -0.08 4.01
CA ALA A 28 -23.77 0.83 2.88
C ALA A 28 -22.50 1.67 3.07
N GLY A 29 -21.36 1.14 2.64
CA GLY A 29 -20.16 1.92 2.45
C GLY A 29 -20.41 2.84 1.27
N THR A 30 -20.71 4.11 1.54
CA THR A 30 -20.61 5.14 0.51
C THR A 30 -19.16 5.20 0.08
N THR A 31 -18.86 4.65 -1.09
CA THR A 31 -17.61 4.93 -1.80
C THR A 31 -17.64 6.41 -2.15
N ALA A 32 -17.11 7.25 -1.26
CA ALA A 32 -16.70 8.59 -1.62
C ALA A 32 -15.55 8.43 -2.60
N CYS A 33 -15.88 8.36 -3.89
CA CYS A 33 -14.93 8.62 -4.94
C CYS A 33 -14.62 10.12 -4.85
N SER A 34 -13.69 10.46 -3.95
CA SER A 34 -13.03 11.76 -4.01
C SER A 34 -12.30 11.82 -5.34
N ASP A 35 -12.86 12.60 -6.26
CA ASP A 35 -12.26 13.07 -7.51
C ASP A 35 -11.16 14.11 -7.19
N ASP A 36 -10.40 13.86 -6.13
CA ASP A 36 -9.24 14.65 -5.76
C ASP A 36 -8.09 14.05 -6.56
N GLY A 37 -7.51 14.86 -7.46
CA GLY A 37 -6.35 14.47 -8.27
C GLY A 37 -5.18 13.95 -7.42
N PRO A 38 -4.08 13.52 -8.05
CA PRO A 38 -2.94 12.98 -7.32
C PRO A 38 -2.51 13.94 -6.19
N PRO A 39 -2.26 13.42 -4.98
CA PRO A 39 -1.91 14.29 -3.85
C PRO A 39 -0.66 15.10 -4.17
N PRO A 40 -0.59 16.38 -3.74
CA PRO A 40 0.50 17.27 -4.10
C PRO A 40 1.86 16.68 -3.71
N LEU A 41 2.89 17.06 -4.47
CA LEU A 41 4.26 16.73 -4.15
C LEU A 41 4.73 17.58 -2.96
N PRO A 42 5.51 17.01 -2.02
CA PRO A 42 6.07 17.77 -0.91
C PRO A 42 7.13 18.74 -1.44
N GLU A 43 7.22 19.92 -0.82
CA GLU A 43 8.30 20.87 -1.11
C GLU A 43 9.60 20.41 -0.43
N ALA A 44 10.74 20.54 -1.10
CA ALA A 44 12.05 20.18 -0.50
C ALA A 44 12.35 20.96 0.80
N GLY A 45 11.77 22.15 0.96
CA GLY A 45 11.87 22.94 2.18
C GLY A 45 11.18 22.32 3.40
N ALA A 46 10.16 21.48 3.19
CA ALA A 46 9.37 20.85 4.24
C ALA A 46 10.10 19.70 4.95
N PHE A 47 11.11 19.10 4.31
CA PHE A 47 11.86 18.00 4.90
C PHE A 47 12.69 18.49 6.10
N ALA A 48 12.91 17.64 7.10
CA ALA A 48 13.82 17.93 8.21
C ALA A 48 15.27 18.12 7.71
N ALA A 49 16.08 18.87 8.45
CA ALA A 49 17.51 19.03 8.12
C ALA A 49 18.29 17.70 8.31
N GLY A 50 19.45 17.59 7.65
CA GLY A 50 20.25 16.36 7.65
C GLY A 50 19.74 15.33 6.63
N VAL A 51 19.73 14.05 7.01
CA VAL A 51 19.40 12.92 6.13
C VAL A 51 18.12 13.13 5.33
N CYS A 52 17.03 13.60 5.94
CA CYS A 52 15.77 13.83 5.22
C CYS A 52 15.91 14.89 4.11
N ARG A 53 16.73 15.93 4.32
CA ARG A 53 17.03 16.94 3.29
C ARG A 53 17.82 16.32 2.14
N ASP A 54 18.77 15.44 2.46
CA ASP A 54 19.62 14.77 1.49
C ASP A 54 18.81 13.77 0.64
N LEU A 55 17.82 13.10 1.23
CA LEU A 55 16.91 12.18 0.54
C LEU A 55 15.81 12.88 -0.26
N ALA A 56 15.44 14.12 0.12
CA ALA A 56 14.28 14.83 -0.42
C ALA A 56 14.20 14.87 -1.95
N PRO A 57 15.28 15.21 -2.70
CA PRO A 57 15.19 15.31 -4.16
C PRO A 57 14.75 14.01 -4.83
N ASP A 58 15.29 12.88 -4.36
CA ASP A 58 15.01 11.58 -4.98
C ASP A 58 13.68 10.97 -4.52
N LEU A 59 13.22 11.28 -3.30
CA LEU A 59 11.87 10.94 -2.83
C LEU A 59 10.80 11.74 -3.59
N ILE A 60 11.00 13.05 -3.77
CA ILE A 60 10.11 13.91 -4.56
C ILE A 60 10.04 13.43 -6.00
N GLU A 61 11.20 13.13 -6.60
CA GLU A 61 11.26 12.66 -7.98
C GLU A 61 10.56 11.31 -8.16
N THR A 62 10.76 10.37 -7.22
CA THR A 62 10.05 9.08 -7.23
C THR A 62 8.54 9.28 -7.17
N LEU A 63 8.04 10.19 -6.32
CA LEU A 63 6.61 10.52 -6.27
C LEU A 63 6.13 11.19 -7.56
N ARG A 64 6.90 12.12 -8.13
CA ARG A 64 6.55 12.81 -9.39
C ARG A 64 6.42 11.80 -10.54
N LEU A 65 7.39 10.91 -10.68
CA LEU A 65 7.41 9.88 -11.72
C LEU A 65 6.21 8.93 -11.56
N THR A 66 5.98 8.41 -10.35
CA THR A 66 4.88 7.46 -10.12
C THR A 66 3.49 8.09 -10.27
N GLN A 67 3.32 9.38 -9.97
CA GLN A 67 2.07 10.11 -10.23
C GLN A 67 1.84 10.43 -11.72
N SER A 68 2.93 10.56 -12.49
CA SER A 68 2.88 10.87 -13.92
C SER A 68 2.78 9.61 -14.80
N ALA A 69 2.78 8.42 -14.19
CA ALA A 69 2.83 7.15 -14.87
C ALA A 69 1.58 6.91 -15.75
N PRO A 70 1.74 6.67 -17.06
CA PRO A 70 0.62 6.24 -17.89
C PRO A 70 0.19 4.82 -17.49
N GLY A 71 -1.11 4.56 -17.41
CA GLY A 71 -1.65 3.23 -17.07
C GLY A 71 -1.42 2.14 -18.14
N ALA A 72 -0.82 2.48 -19.29
CA ALA A 72 -0.48 1.54 -20.36
C ALA A 72 0.87 0.85 -20.12
N ALA A 73 1.03 -0.39 -20.59
CA ALA A 73 2.24 -1.19 -20.39
C ALA A 73 3.53 -0.50 -20.85
N ASP A 74 3.53 0.15 -22.03
CA ASP A 74 4.69 0.88 -22.55
C ASP A 74 5.07 2.10 -21.68
N GLY A 75 4.05 2.73 -21.06
CA GLY A 75 4.25 3.81 -20.10
C GLY A 75 4.93 3.32 -18.84
N ILE A 76 4.53 2.16 -18.33
CA ILE A 76 5.13 1.53 -17.16
C ILE A 76 6.57 1.06 -17.43
N ALA A 77 6.86 0.54 -18.63
CA ALA A 77 8.23 0.19 -19.02
C ALA A 77 9.17 1.40 -19.02
N THR A 78 8.68 2.55 -19.46
CA THR A 78 9.44 3.80 -19.43
C THR A 78 9.62 4.29 -17.99
N LEU A 79 8.55 4.31 -17.19
CA LEU A 79 8.62 4.64 -15.76
C LEU A 79 9.66 3.79 -15.01
N ALA A 80 9.68 2.48 -15.24
CA ALA A 80 10.62 1.58 -14.57
C ALA A 80 12.09 1.94 -14.87
N ARG A 81 12.38 2.42 -16.09
CA ARG A 81 13.70 2.93 -16.45
C ARG A 81 13.99 4.30 -15.83
N ASP A 82 12.99 5.18 -15.81
CA ASP A 82 13.14 6.53 -15.26
C ASP A 82 13.32 6.53 -13.73
N LEU A 83 12.85 5.49 -13.04
CA LEU A 83 13.05 5.31 -11.60
C LEU A 83 14.47 4.88 -11.21
N VAL A 84 15.29 4.39 -12.16
CA VAL A 84 16.64 3.86 -11.87
C VAL A 84 17.55 4.88 -11.18
N PRO A 85 17.69 6.13 -11.68
CA PRO A 85 18.59 7.08 -11.06
C PRO A 85 18.20 7.44 -9.62
N SER A 86 16.90 7.62 -9.35
CA SER A 86 16.41 7.87 -7.98
C SER A 86 16.66 6.67 -7.07
N GLN A 87 16.38 5.45 -7.55
CA GLN A 87 16.63 4.24 -6.77
C GLN A 87 18.11 4.08 -6.41
N GLU A 88 19.03 4.28 -7.35
CA GLU A 88 20.47 4.13 -7.12
C GLU A 88 20.97 5.13 -6.07
N LYS A 89 20.54 6.38 -6.15
CA LYS A 89 20.89 7.41 -5.16
C LYS A 89 20.32 7.08 -3.79
N LEU A 90 19.04 6.71 -3.71
CA LEU A 90 18.40 6.30 -2.46
C LEU A 90 19.11 5.07 -1.86
N TYR A 91 19.45 4.07 -2.66
CA TYR A 91 20.17 2.88 -2.22
C TYR A 91 21.54 3.23 -1.64
N ASN A 92 22.28 4.13 -2.29
CA ASN A 92 23.60 4.57 -1.80
C ASN A 92 23.55 5.35 -0.48
N GLN A 93 22.37 5.85 -0.08
CA GLN A 93 22.18 6.55 1.19
C GLN A 93 21.78 5.63 2.36
N ILE A 94 21.46 4.35 2.12
CA ILE A 94 21.00 3.43 3.18
C ILE A 94 21.96 3.37 4.37
N GLY A 95 23.28 3.26 4.11
CA GLY A 95 24.28 3.20 5.17
C GLY A 95 24.41 4.47 6.02
N ALA A 96 24.00 5.61 5.48
CA ALA A 96 24.02 6.91 6.16
C ALA A 96 22.64 7.34 6.72
N ALA A 97 21.59 6.59 6.39
CA ALA A 97 20.21 6.99 6.68
C ALA A 97 19.80 6.85 8.16
N GLY A 98 20.62 6.18 8.99
CA GLY A 98 20.36 6.04 10.42
C GLY A 98 19.01 5.38 10.70
N GLU A 99 18.14 6.07 11.44
CA GLU A 99 16.80 5.57 11.80
C GLU A 99 15.85 5.38 10.61
N TYR A 100 16.16 5.97 9.44
CA TYR A 100 15.36 5.86 8.22
C TYR A 100 15.83 4.72 7.30
N ALA A 101 16.90 4.00 7.65
CA ALA A 101 17.49 2.97 6.78
C ALA A 101 16.47 1.89 6.36
N GLY A 102 15.63 1.42 7.30
CA GLY A 102 14.62 0.40 7.00
C GLY A 102 13.50 0.88 6.06
N ASP A 103 13.11 2.16 6.13
CA ASP A 103 12.12 2.73 5.21
C ASP A 103 12.74 2.97 3.84
N LEU A 104 13.99 3.42 3.79
CA LEU A 104 14.73 3.62 2.56
C LEU A 104 15.00 2.29 1.82
N GLU A 105 15.32 1.23 2.56
CA GLU A 105 15.38 -0.15 2.06
C GLU A 105 14.04 -0.60 1.48
N ARG A 106 12.92 -0.29 2.14
CA ARG A 106 11.58 -0.61 1.63
C ARG A 106 11.30 0.08 0.31
N VAL A 107 11.56 1.38 0.21
CA VAL A 107 11.36 2.16 -1.03
C VAL A 107 12.21 1.59 -2.17
N THR A 108 13.52 1.42 -1.93
CA THR A 108 14.45 0.93 -2.95
C THR A 108 14.12 -0.51 -3.37
N THR A 109 13.66 -1.35 -2.44
CA THR A 109 13.19 -2.71 -2.72
C THR A 109 11.92 -2.71 -3.55
N ALA A 110 10.93 -1.89 -3.21
CA ALA A 110 9.68 -1.77 -3.97
C ALA A 110 9.95 -1.37 -5.43
N VAL A 111 10.84 -0.39 -5.65
CA VAL A 111 11.27 0.01 -7.00
C VAL A 111 11.97 -1.14 -7.72
N GLY A 112 12.84 -1.88 -7.02
CA GLY A 112 13.53 -3.04 -7.57
C GLY A 112 12.56 -4.13 -8.04
N PHE A 113 11.57 -4.46 -7.21
CA PHE A 113 10.54 -5.44 -7.57
C PHE A 113 9.68 -4.98 -8.75
N LEU A 114 9.24 -3.72 -8.77
CA LEU A 114 8.53 -3.14 -9.92
C LEU A 114 9.33 -3.39 -11.20
N ARG A 115 10.60 -2.97 -11.22
CA ARG A 115 11.48 -3.09 -12.38
C ARG A 115 11.63 -4.53 -12.85
N LEU A 116 11.95 -5.45 -11.94
CA LEU A 116 12.11 -6.87 -12.26
C LEU A 116 10.84 -7.47 -12.88
N ARG A 117 9.66 -7.09 -12.38
CA ARG A 117 8.38 -7.61 -12.90
C ARG A 117 8.02 -6.99 -14.24
N VAL A 118 8.34 -5.72 -14.45
CA VAL A 118 8.21 -5.04 -15.74
C VAL A 118 9.12 -5.70 -16.80
N ASP A 119 10.40 -5.90 -16.48
CA ASP A 119 11.37 -6.55 -17.38
C ASP A 119 10.97 -7.99 -17.70
N ALA A 120 10.36 -8.70 -16.75
CA ALA A 120 9.83 -10.04 -16.94
C ALA A 120 8.47 -10.10 -17.66
N GLY A 121 7.87 -8.96 -18.04
CA GLY A 121 6.55 -8.91 -18.68
C GLY A 121 5.40 -9.35 -17.77
N THR A 122 5.59 -9.28 -16.46
CA THR A 122 4.68 -9.77 -15.42
C THR A 122 4.31 -8.68 -14.43
N TYR A 123 4.26 -7.44 -14.91
CA TYR A 123 3.88 -6.27 -14.13
C TYR A 123 2.45 -6.40 -13.57
N GLU A 124 2.31 -5.98 -12.32
CA GLU A 124 1.05 -5.88 -11.60
C GLU A 124 0.89 -4.46 -11.06
N PRO A 125 -0.28 -3.80 -11.22
CA PRO A 125 -0.51 -2.43 -10.75
C PRO A 125 -0.25 -2.19 -9.25
N ALA A 126 -0.38 -3.25 -8.44
CA ALA A 126 -0.06 -3.21 -7.01
C ALA A 126 1.41 -2.84 -6.74
N LEU A 127 2.33 -3.16 -7.65
CA LEU A 127 3.75 -2.83 -7.49
C LEU A 127 3.99 -1.33 -7.57
N LEU A 128 3.33 -0.64 -8.50
CA LEU A 128 3.40 0.82 -8.59
C LEU A 128 2.79 1.46 -7.34
N THR A 129 1.67 0.89 -6.86
CA THR A 129 1.03 1.32 -5.61
C THR A 129 1.97 1.18 -4.41
N GLU A 130 2.73 0.08 -4.32
CA GLU A 130 3.71 -0.15 -3.27
C GLU A 130 4.87 0.87 -3.32
N VAL A 131 5.40 1.16 -4.50
CA VAL A 131 6.43 2.21 -4.67
C VAL A 131 5.91 3.55 -4.18
N THR A 132 4.71 3.96 -4.63
CA THR A 132 4.14 5.25 -4.22
C THR A 132 3.87 5.29 -2.71
N THR A 133 3.29 4.23 -2.14
CA THR A 133 2.90 4.18 -0.73
C THR A 133 4.13 4.19 0.19
N SER A 134 5.12 3.34 -0.07
CA SER A 134 6.36 3.30 0.71
C SER A 134 7.12 4.64 0.63
N THR A 135 7.14 5.26 -0.54
CA THR A 135 7.79 6.57 -0.71
C THR A 135 7.05 7.65 0.09
N ARG A 136 5.72 7.69 0.06
CA ARG A 136 4.94 8.65 0.86
C ARG A 136 5.12 8.45 2.36
N GLN A 137 5.13 7.20 2.83
CA GLN A 137 5.37 6.92 4.25
C GLN A 137 6.72 7.45 4.73
N LEU A 138 7.78 7.31 3.92
CA LEU A 138 9.09 7.89 4.26
C LEU A 138 9.07 9.41 4.20
N VAL A 139 8.42 10.02 3.20
CA VAL A 139 8.21 11.47 3.15
C VAL A 139 7.51 11.98 4.41
N GLU A 140 6.40 11.35 4.82
CA GLU A 140 5.62 11.74 6.01
C GLU A 140 6.44 11.67 7.30
N ARG A 141 7.39 10.73 7.40
CA ARG A 141 8.33 10.67 8.53
C ARG A 141 9.42 11.73 8.45
N CYS A 142 9.71 12.23 7.26
CA CYS A 142 10.78 13.17 7.00
C CYS A 142 10.33 14.64 6.99
N THR A 143 9.04 14.93 7.03
CA THR A 143 8.44 16.28 7.02
C THR A 143 7.67 16.53 8.30
#